data_AF-A0ABC8QB12-F1
#
_entry.id   AF-A0ABC8QB12-F1
#
_cell.length_a   1.000
_cell.length_b   1.000
_cell.length_c   1.000
_cell.angle_alpha   90.00
_cell.angle_beta   90.00
_cell.angle_gamma   90.00
#
_symmetry.space_group_name_H-M   'P 1'
#
loop_
_entity.id
_entity.type
_entity.pdbx_description
1 polymer ?
#
loop_
_entity_poly.entity_id
_entity_poly.type
_entity_poly.pdbx_seq_one_letter_code
_entity_poly.pdbx_strand_id
1 'polypeptide(L)'
;MQLKWIEDLLVLAETKRFSRAAELRRITQSALSRRIRTLEEWVGVELVDRGTYPVELTLAGLSFSDQAREAIDILREQRTVLRAGRRMPGRSIQLVAGHTLSTSFLPRWLKQFQQRHAYISPFNARVVAANVHDAVISLAEGLCDLMVCYEHPSVPIMLDKGKFISLSLGRERFLPISAPTSLGKPEFALPGKSNPSHSPPCLYRRDVLGQGGRRGTQPGGRSVSPRPLL
;
A
#
# COMPACT_ATOMS: atom_id res chain seq x y z
N MET A 1 -26.90 -5.98 9.58
CA MET A 1 -25.50 -6.31 9.92
C MET A 1 -24.55 -5.79 8.84
N GLN A 2 -23.40 -5.21 9.22
CA GLN A 2 -22.33 -4.82 8.29
C GLN A 2 -21.03 -5.57 8.62
N LEU A 3 -20.26 -5.99 7.61
CA LEU A 3 -18.98 -6.71 7.78
C LEU A 3 -18.00 -5.94 8.69
N LYS A 4 -18.01 -4.61 8.60
CA LYS A 4 -17.17 -3.73 9.43
C LYS A 4 -17.42 -3.91 10.93
N TRP A 5 -18.65 -4.24 11.34
CA TRP A 5 -18.98 -4.43 12.76
C TRP A 5 -18.38 -5.72 13.31
N ILE A 6 -18.35 -6.77 12.48
CA ILE A 6 -17.69 -8.03 12.81
C ILE A 6 -16.18 -7.80 12.94
N GLU A 7 -15.57 -7.13 11.97
CA GLU A 7 -14.14 -6.77 12.04
C GLU A 7 -13.82 -5.90 13.27
N ASP A 8 -14.71 -4.99 13.64
CA ASP A 8 -14.59 -4.15 14.84
C ASP A 8 -14.59 -5.02 16.12
N LEU A 9 -15.44 -6.06 16.20
CA LEU A 9 -15.46 -7.03 17.31
C LEU A 9 -14.18 -7.86 17.37
N LEU A 10 -13.68 -8.36 16.22
CA LEU A 10 -12.45 -9.15 16.17
C LEU A 10 -11.23 -8.33 16.64
N VAL A 11 -11.14 -7.07 16.25
CA VAL A 11 -10.07 -6.16 16.72
C VAL A 11 -10.23 -5.82 18.20
N LEU A 12 -11.46 -5.69 18.70
CA LEU A 12 -11.70 -5.51 20.13
C LEU A 12 -11.28 -6.74 20.94
N ALA A 13 -11.54 -7.94 20.45
CA ALA A 13 -11.13 -9.20 21.09
C ALA A 13 -9.60 -9.30 21.23
N GLU A 14 -8.87 -8.89 20.20
CA GLU A 14 -7.40 -8.90 20.19
C GLU A 14 -6.80 -7.83 21.13
N THR A 15 -7.41 -6.64 21.18
CA THR A 15 -6.85 -5.51 21.95
C THR A 15 -7.33 -5.45 23.40
N LYS A 16 -8.46 -6.06 23.73
CA LYS A 16 -9.15 -6.01 25.03
C LYS A 16 -9.38 -4.58 25.58
N ARG A 17 -9.33 -3.57 24.70
CA ARG A 17 -9.46 -2.14 25.03
C ARG A 17 -10.14 -1.38 23.90
N PHE A 18 -11.30 -0.79 24.19
CA PHE A 18 -12.08 -0.02 23.20
C PHE A 18 -11.31 1.15 22.59
N SER A 19 -10.53 1.90 23.38
CA SER A 19 -9.72 3.00 22.86
C SER A 19 -8.71 2.52 21.83
N ARG A 20 -7.98 1.45 22.15
CA ARG A 20 -6.97 0.87 21.27
C ARG A 20 -7.58 0.25 20.01
N ALA A 21 -8.69 -0.46 20.14
CA ALA A 21 -9.43 -0.99 18.99
C ALA A 21 -9.90 0.13 18.05
N ALA A 22 -10.39 1.24 18.61
CA ALA A 22 -10.89 2.37 17.84
C ALA A 22 -9.76 3.06 17.04
N GLU A 23 -8.58 3.21 17.65
CA GLU A 23 -7.37 3.69 16.96
C GLU A 23 -7.00 2.80 15.76
N LEU A 24 -6.96 1.47 15.95
CA LEU A 24 -6.63 0.52 14.88
C LEU A 24 -7.66 0.55 13.75
N ARG A 25 -8.94 0.77 14.08
CA ARG A 25 -10.05 0.88 13.13
C ARG A 25 -10.23 2.30 12.56
N ARG A 26 -9.41 3.26 12.99
CA ARG A 26 -9.45 4.68 12.58
C ARG A 26 -10.83 5.33 12.77
N ILE A 27 -11.46 5.05 13.90
CA ILE A 27 -12.75 5.64 14.30
C ILE A 27 -12.68 6.12 15.75
N THR A 28 -13.68 6.88 16.21
CA THR A 28 -13.78 7.26 17.62
C THR A 28 -14.19 6.07 18.48
N GLN A 29 -13.80 6.07 19.76
CA GLN A 29 -14.24 5.05 20.72
C GLN A 29 -15.77 4.97 20.82
N SER A 30 -16.47 6.12 20.78
CA SER A 30 -17.94 6.17 20.79
C SER A 30 -18.55 5.51 19.55
N ALA A 31 -17.96 5.71 18.37
CA ALA A 31 -18.40 5.05 17.14
C ALA A 31 -18.17 3.53 17.19
N LEU A 32 -17.01 3.08 17.70
CA LEU A 32 -16.73 1.66 17.89
C LEU A 32 -17.75 1.02 18.85
N SER A 33 -17.96 1.62 20.03
CA SER A 33 -18.92 1.12 21.04
C SER A 33 -20.34 1.02 20.49
N ARG A 34 -20.77 2.01 19.70
CA ARG A 34 -22.08 1.99 19.03
C ARG A 34 -22.18 0.82 18.05
N ARG A 35 -21.16 0.58 17.22
CA ARG A 35 -21.16 -0.52 16.24
C ARG A 35 -21.17 -1.89 16.91
N ILE A 36 -20.43 -2.06 18.01
CA ILE A 36 -20.48 -3.29 18.81
C ILE A 36 -21.88 -3.50 19.38
N ARG A 37 -22.49 -2.46 19.98
CA ARG A 37 -23.87 -2.57 20.49
C ARG A 37 -24.87 -2.94 19.39
N THR A 38 -24.76 -2.33 18.20
CA THR A 38 -25.64 -2.67 17.08
C THR A 38 -25.40 -4.09 16.55
N LEU A 39 -24.19 -4.63 16.68
CA LEU A 39 -23.91 -6.04 16.40
C LEU A 39 -24.59 -6.94 17.44
N GLU A 40 -24.44 -6.64 18.73
CA GLU A 40 -25.09 -7.37 19.84
C GLU A 40 -26.62 -7.37 19.69
N GLU A 41 -27.22 -6.22 19.36
CA GLU A 41 -28.65 -6.09 19.06
C GLU A 41 -29.08 -6.95 17.88
N TRP A 42 -28.25 -7.05 16.84
CA TRP A 42 -28.55 -7.86 15.66
C TRP A 42 -28.41 -9.36 15.93
N VAL A 43 -27.42 -9.78 16.73
CA VAL A 43 -27.25 -11.18 17.14
C VAL A 43 -28.29 -11.58 18.20
N GLY A 44 -28.75 -10.62 19.00
CA GLY A 44 -29.74 -10.82 20.07
C GLY A 44 -29.14 -11.21 21.42
N VAL A 45 -27.81 -11.22 21.56
CA VAL A 45 -27.10 -11.52 22.81
C VAL A 45 -25.88 -10.62 22.98
N GLU A 46 -25.45 -10.42 24.22
CA GLU A 46 -24.21 -9.70 24.52
C GLU A 46 -22.99 -10.53 24.11
N LEU A 47 -22.10 -9.92 23.34
CA LEU A 47 -20.87 -10.54 22.85
C LEU A 47 -19.66 -10.06 23.64
N VAL A 48 -19.76 -8.91 24.30
CA VAL A 48 -18.67 -8.28 25.06
C VAL A 48 -19.09 -8.08 26.51
N ASP A 49 -18.29 -8.58 27.44
CA ASP A 49 -18.42 -8.25 28.86
C ASP A 49 -17.75 -6.89 29.13
N ARG A 50 -18.56 -5.90 29.47
CA ARG A 50 -18.12 -4.53 29.75
C ARG A 50 -17.87 -4.29 31.24
N GLY A 51 -18.19 -5.25 32.10
CA GLY A 51 -17.98 -5.18 33.55
C GLY A 51 -16.55 -5.54 33.96
N THR A 52 -15.79 -6.18 33.08
CA THR A 52 -14.42 -6.59 33.34
C THR A 52 -13.39 -5.58 32.83
N TYR A 53 -12.28 -5.46 33.55
CA TYR A 53 -11.09 -4.75 33.09
C TYR A 53 -9.87 -5.69 33.19
N PRO A 54 -9.25 -6.08 32.06
CA PRO A 54 -9.53 -5.66 30.69
C PRO A 54 -10.84 -6.23 30.13
N VAL A 55 -11.35 -5.63 29.04
CA VAL A 55 -12.60 -6.06 28.39
C VAL A 55 -12.46 -7.48 27.86
N GLU A 56 -13.46 -8.32 28.09
CA GLU A 56 -13.48 -9.71 27.63
C GLU A 56 -14.68 -10.01 26.74
N LEU A 57 -14.60 -11.09 25.97
CA LEU A 57 -15.75 -11.61 25.24
C LEU A 57 -16.55 -12.54 26.14
N THR A 58 -17.88 -12.51 25.98
CA THR A 58 -18.74 -13.54 26.58
C THR A 58 -18.48 -14.89 25.91
N LEU A 59 -19.02 -15.99 26.47
CA LEU A 59 -18.98 -17.30 25.80
C LEU A 59 -19.61 -17.24 24.39
N ALA A 60 -20.72 -16.49 24.25
CA ALA A 60 -21.34 -16.23 22.97
C ALA A 60 -20.44 -15.40 22.05
N GLY A 61 -19.76 -14.38 22.60
CA GLY A 61 -18.76 -13.57 21.88
C GLY A 61 -17.61 -14.38 21.32
N LEU A 62 -17.05 -15.29 22.12
CA LEU A 62 -15.98 -16.21 21.69
C LEU A 62 -16.45 -17.10 20.53
N SER A 63 -17.55 -17.83 20.73
CA SER A 63 -18.11 -18.71 19.70
C SER A 63 -18.48 -17.94 18.41
N PHE A 64 -19.03 -16.73 18.55
CA PHE A 64 -19.36 -15.89 17.41
C PHE A 64 -18.08 -15.43 16.68
N SER A 65 -17.05 -15.02 17.43
CA SER A 65 -15.81 -14.52 16.86
C SER A 65 -15.05 -15.58 16.04
N ASP A 66 -15.07 -16.83 16.48
CA ASP A 66 -14.43 -17.94 15.77
C ASP A 66 -15.14 -18.21 14.43
N GLN A 67 -16.46 -18.38 14.45
CA GLN A 67 -17.26 -18.59 13.23
C GLN A 67 -17.20 -17.38 12.28
N ALA A 68 -17.20 -16.17 12.84
CA ALA A 68 -17.10 -14.95 12.07
C ALA A 68 -15.77 -14.83 11.32
N ARG A 69 -14.66 -15.28 11.92
CA ARG A 69 -13.34 -15.27 11.28
C ARG A 69 -13.33 -16.18 10.06
N GLU A 70 -13.82 -17.42 10.21
CA GLU A 70 -13.95 -18.37 9.11
C GLU A 70 -14.85 -17.83 7.98
N ALA A 71 -16.02 -17.27 8.32
CA ALA A 71 -16.92 -16.69 7.33
C ALA A 71 -16.30 -15.51 6.57
N ILE A 72 -15.54 -14.65 7.27
CA ILE A 72 -14.79 -13.54 6.63
C ILE A 72 -13.75 -14.09 5.66
N ASP A 73 -13.02 -15.13 6.05
CA ASP A 73 -11.97 -15.70 5.21
C ASP A 73 -12.56 -16.39 3.97
N ILE A 74 -13.66 -17.11 4.11
CA ILE A 74 -14.43 -17.66 2.96
C ILE A 74 -14.87 -16.53 2.03
N LEU A 75 -15.45 -15.45 2.56
CA LEU A 75 -15.88 -14.31 1.74
C LEU A 75 -14.70 -13.62 1.03
N ARG A 76 -13.53 -13.54 1.67
CA ARG A 76 -12.30 -13.00 1.07
C ARG A 76 -11.75 -13.92 -0.02
N GLU A 77 -11.74 -15.22 0.21
CA GLU A 77 -11.32 -16.22 -0.77
C GLU A 77 -12.25 -16.21 -1.99
N GLN A 78 -13.56 -16.27 -1.78
CA GLN A 78 -14.55 -16.18 -2.87
C GLN A 78 -14.43 -14.87 -3.64
N ARG A 79 -14.25 -13.74 -2.95
CA ARG A 79 -13.95 -12.45 -3.61
C ARG A 79 -12.69 -12.54 -4.47
N THR A 80 -11.67 -13.25 -4.02
CA THR A 80 -10.41 -13.46 -4.75
C THR A 80 -10.63 -14.34 -5.98
N VAL A 81 -11.34 -15.45 -5.84
CA VAL A 81 -11.69 -16.39 -6.93
C VAL A 81 -12.56 -15.70 -8.00
N LEU A 82 -13.61 -15.00 -7.59
CA LEU A 82 -14.50 -14.28 -8.51
C LEU A 82 -13.78 -13.14 -9.24
N ARG A 83 -12.80 -12.50 -8.59
CA ARG A 83 -11.92 -11.52 -9.23
C ARG A 83 -10.89 -12.17 -10.14
N ALA A 84 -10.42 -13.37 -9.82
CA ALA A 84 -9.59 -14.17 -10.73
C ALA A 84 -10.36 -14.50 -12.02
N GLY A 85 -11.67 -14.75 -11.94
CA GLY A 85 -12.55 -14.89 -13.10
C GLY A 85 -12.72 -13.63 -13.96
N ARG A 86 -12.40 -12.45 -13.43
CA ARG A 86 -12.29 -11.18 -14.20
C ARG A 86 -10.88 -10.90 -14.72
N ARG A 87 -9.89 -11.75 -14.43
CA ARG A 87 -8.55 -11.59 -15.00
C ARG A 87 -8.57 -12.03 -16.46
N MET A 88 -7.59 -11.54 -17.23
CA MET A 88 -7.46 -11.92 -18.64
C MET A 88 -7.49 -13.45 -18.78
N PRO A 89 -8.09 -13.99 -19.86
CA PRO A 89 -8.08 -15.42 -20.15
C PRO A 89 -6.66 -16.00 -20.02
N GLY A 90 -6.55 -17.17 -19.38
CA GLY A 90 -5.27 -17.84 -19.09
C GLY A 90 -4.64 -17.46 -17.75
N ARG A 91 -3.43 -17.97 -17.49
CA ARG A 91 -2.66 -17.66 -16.28
C ARG A 91 -2.35 -16.16 -16.27
N SER A 92 -2.88 -15.43 -15.29
CA SER A 92 -2.69 -13.98 -15.23
C SER A 92 -2.47 -13.48 -13.81
N ILE A 93 -1.60 -12.48 -13.69
CA ILE A 93 -1.25 -11.84 -12.42
C ILE A 93 -1.51 -10.33 -12.52
N GLN A 94 -1.98 -9.75 -11.43
CA GLN A 94 -2.20 -8.32 -11.28
C GLN A 94 -1.20 -7.74 -10.28
N LEU A 95 -0.34 -6.84 -10.77
CA LEU A 95 0.63 -6.13 -9.96
C LEU A 95 0.18 -4.68 -9.77
N VAL A 96 0.43 -4.13 -8.59
CA VAL A 96 0.30 -2.70 -8.33
C VAL A 96 1.67 -2.13 -7.96
N ALA A 97 2.03 -1.00 -8.56
CA ALA A 97 3.32 -0.37 -8.27
C ALA A 97 3.30 1.15 -8.42
N GLY A 98 4.29 1.80 -7.81
CA GLY A 98 4.56 3.22 -7.99
C GLY A 98 4.75 3.57 -9.47
N HIS A 99 4.32 4.76 -9.90
CA HIS A 99 4.26 5.14 -11.32
C HIS A 99 5.61 4.95 -12.05
N THR A 100 6.72 5.32 -11.42
CA THR A 100 8.06 5.11 -11.97
C THR A 100 8.38 3.63 -12.14
N LEU A 101 8.08 2.78 -11.16
CA LEU A 101 8.34 1.34 -11.22
C LEU A 101 7.48 0.66 -12.29
N SER A 102 6.20 1.04 -12.39
CA SER A 102 5.25 0.52 -13.38
C SER A 102 5.66 0.77 -14.81
N THR A 103 6.35 1.89 -15.07
CA THR A 103 6.73 2.31 -16.43
C THR A 103 8.17 1.95 -16.79
N SER A 104 9.11 2.06 -15.85
CA SER A 104 10.55 1.94 -16.15
C SER A 104 11.16 0.60 -15.76
N PHE A 105 10.62 -0.08 -14.74
CA PHE A 105 11.20 -1.31 -14.18
C PHE A 105 10.40 -2.55 -14.54
N LEU A 106 9.12 -2.59 -14.18
CA LEU A 106 8.29 -3.79 -14.28
C LEU A 106 8.18 -4.37 -15.69
N PRO A 107 7.99 -3.60 -16.77
CA PRO A 107 7.89 -4.17 -18.12
C PRO A 107 9.16 -4.92 -18.53
N ARG A 108 10.33 -4.34 -18.24
CA ARG A 108 11.64 -4.94 -18.56
C ARG A 108 11.90 -6.16 -17.68
N TRP A 109 11.63 -6.05 -16.39
CA TRP A 109 11.83 -7.11 -15.43
C TRP A 109 10.94 -8.33 -15.72
N LEU A 110 9.65 -8.13 -15.98
CA LEU A 110 8.71 -9.20 -16.33
C LEU A 110 9.11 -9.90 -17.63
N LYS A 111 9.52 -9.15 -18.65
CA LYS A 111 10.02 -9.73 -19.91
C LYS A 111 11.25 -10.61 -19.67
N GLN A 112 12.23 -10.12 -18.91
CA GLN A 112 13.44 -10.89 -18.59
C GLN A 112 13.11 -12.12 -17.73
N PHE A 113 12.18 -12.01 -16.79
CA PHE A 113 11.74 -13.12 -15.96
C PHE A 113 11.13 -14.23 -16.81
N GLN A 114 10.18 -13.91 -17.69
CA GLN A 114 9.56 -14.90 -18.57
C GLN A 114 10.56 -15.55 -19.53
N GLN A 115 11.56 -14.80 -20.00
CA GLN A 115 12.64 -15.33 -20.85
C GLN A 115 13.57 -16.28 -20.09
N ARG A 116 13.97 -15.95 -18.85
CA ARG A 116 14.86 -16.79 -18.03
C ARG A 116 14.18 -18.04 -17.50
N HIS A 117 12.88 -17.95 -17.26
CA HIS A 117 12.07 -19.03 -16.72
C HIS A 117 11.12 -19.59 -17.79
N ALA A 118 11.64 -19.85 -18.99
CA ALA A 118 10.87 -20.38 -20.11
C ALA A 118 10.25 -21.77 -19.84
N TYR A 119 10.72 -22.49 -18.82
CA TYR A 119 10.12 -23.74 -18.32
C TYR A 119 8.80 -23.51 -17.55
N ILE A 120 8.51 -22.27 -17.14
CA ILE A 120 7.23 -21.89 -16.54
C ILE A 120 6.28 -21.52 -17.68
N SER A 121 5.04 -22.00 -17.63
CA SER A 121 4.01 -21.62 -18.62
C SER A 121 3.86 -20.09 -18.69
N PRO A 122 3.74 -19.52 -19.90
CA PRO A 122 3.60 -18.08 -20.07
C PRO A 122 2.34 -17.57 -19.35
N PHE A 123 2.42 -16.34 -18.85
CA PHE A 123 1.35 -15.70 -18.11
C PHE A 123 1.19 -14.24 -18.52
N ASN A 124 -0.02 -13.72 -18.40
CA ASN A 124 -0.32 -12.31 -18.64
C ASN A 124 -0.11 -11.50 -17.36
N ALA A 125 0.66 -10.43 -17.42
CA ALA A 125 0.87 -9.53 -16.29
C ALA A 125 0.17 -8.20 -16.53
N ARG A 126 -0.79 -7.84 -15.67
CA ARG A 126 -1.41 -6.51 -15.66
C ARG A 126 -0.74 -5.66 -14.58
N VAL A 127 -0.14 -4.55 -14.97
CA VAL A 127 0.46 -3.59 -14.04
C VAL A 127 -0.46 -2.39 -13.88
N VAL A 128 -0.84 -2.08 -12.64
CA VAL A 128 -1.63 -0.91 -12.26
C VAL A 128 -0.72 0.07 -11.54
N ALA A 129 -0.64 1.29 -12.05
CA ALA A 129 0.10 2.36 -11.39
C ALA A 129 -0.74 2.97 -10.27
N ALA A 130 -0.17 3.07 -9.07
CA ALA A 130 -0.82 3.66 -7.91
C ALA A 130 0.22 4.38 -7.03
N ASN A 131 -0.24 5.20 -6.07
CA ASN A 131 0.61 5.65 -4.97
C ASN A 131 0.78 4.50 -3.95
N VAL A 132 1.69 4.64 -2.99
CA VAL A 132 1.97 3.59 -1.99
C VAL A 132 0.75 3.28 -1.13
N HIS A 133 -0.07 4.28 -0.79
CA HIS A 133 -1.24 4.10 0.06
C HIS A 133 -2.32 3.23 -0.62
N ASP A 134 -2.67 3.56 -1.86
CA ASP A 134 -3.65 2.83 -2.65
C ASP A 134 -3.13 1.43 -3.01
N ALA A 135 -1.82 1.27 -3.17
CA ALA A 135 -1.19 -0.02 -3.38
C ALA A 135 -1.31 -0.92 -2.14
N VAL A 136 -1.08 -0.38 -0.94
CA VAL A 136 -1.28 -1.11 0.33
C VAL A 136 -2.73 -1.54 0.47
N ILE A 137 -3.69 -0.64 0.24
CA ILE A 137 -5.12 -0.97 0.27
C ILE A 137 -5.39 -2.07 -0.75
N SER A 138 -4.90 -1.93 -1.98
CA SER A 138 -5.12 -2.91 -3.04
C SER A 138 -4.61 -4.30 -2.67
N LEU A 139 -3.44 -4.39 -2.05
CA LEU A 139 -2.88 -5.67 -1.58
C LEU A 139 -3.70 -6.24 -0.42
N ALA A 140 -4.00 -5.42 0.59
CA ALA A 140 -4.77 -5.82 1.78
C ALA A 140 -6.18 -6.30 1.43
N GLU A 141 -6.75 -5.74 0.37
CA GLU A 141 -8.10 -6.03 -0.11
C GLU A 141 -8.17 -7.13 -1.18
N GLY A 142 -7.04 -7.75 -1.54
CA GLY A 142 -6.97 -8.75 -2.62
C GLY A 142 -7.40 -8.18 -3.98
N LEU A 143 -7.16 -6.89 -4.22
CA LEU A 143 -7.32 -6.24 -5.54
C LEU A 143 -6.11 -6.50 -6.45
N CYS A 144 -4.97 -6.90 -5.88
CA CYS A 144 -3.78 -7.31 -6.63
C CYS A 144 -3.10 -8.53 -5.98
N ASP A 145 -2.31 -9.26 -6.77
CA ASP A 145 -1.50 -10.38 -6.29
C ASP A 145 -0.19 -9.92 -5.67
N LEU A 146 0.41 -8.88 -6.25
CA LEU A 146 1.72 -8.38 -5.87
C LEU A 146 1.72 -6.86 -5.82
N MET A 147 2.37 -6.33 -4.79
CA MET A 147 2.71 -4.91 -4.69
C MET A 147 4.22 -4.75 -4.89
N VAL A 148 4.63 -3.81 -5.75
CA VAL A 148 6.05 -3.48 -5.96
C VAL A 148 6.27 -2.00 -5.64
N CYS A 149 7.13 -1.73 -4.68
CA CYS A 149 7.35 -0.39 -4.13
C CYS A 149 8.80 -0.20 -3.69
N TYR A 150 9.17 1.05 -3.41
CA TYR A 150 10.41 1.37 -2.72
C TYR A 150 10.18 1.31 -1.21
N GLU A 151 11.12 0.70 -0.50
CA GLU A 151 11.15 0.69 0.96
C GLU A 151 12.34 1.53 1.43
N HIS A 152 12.12 2.36 2.44
CA HIS A 152 13.18 3.11 3.11
C HIS A 152 12.94 3.11 4.63
N PRO A 153 13.97 2.87 5.48
CA PRO A 153 13.80 2.82 6.93
C PRO A 153 13.13 4.06 7.53
N SER A 154 13.42 5.24 6.98
CA SER A 154 12.81 6.52 7.43
C SER A 154 11.38 6.75 6.94
N VAL A 155 10.88 5.94 5.99
CA VAL A 155 9.51 6.05 5.45
C VAL A 155 8.89 4.64 5.42
N PRO A 156 8.51 4.10 6.58
CA PRO A 156 7.98 2.74 6.66
C PRO A 156 6.63 2.63 5.96
N ILE A 157 6.43 1.51 5.27
CA ILE A 157 5.14 1.17 4.65
C ILE A 157 4.25 0.57 5.73
N MET A 158 3.02 1.10 5.85
CA MET A 158 2.03 0.64 6.83
C MET A 158 1.35 -0.66 6.35
N LEU A 159 2.09 -1.76 6.35
CA LEU A 159 1.63 -3.09 5.99
C LEU A 159 1.94 -4.07 7.15
N ASP A 160 0.99 -4.95 7.46
CA ASP A 160 1.16 -5.96 8.52
C ASP A 160 2.16 -7.04 8.08
N LYS A 161 3.37 -7.00 8.65
CA LYS A 161 4.46 -7.95 8.33
C LYS A 161 4.16 -9.39 8.76
N GLY A 162 3.19 -9.61 9.65
CA GLY A 162 2.74 -10.96 10.01
C GLY A 162 1.83 -11.58 8.95
N LYS A 163 1.19 -10.75 8.12
CA LYS A 163 0.23 -11.19 7.09
C LYS A 163 0.82 -11.16 5.67
N PHE A 164 1.80 -10.30 5.41
CA PHE A 164 2.36 -10.11 4.09
C PHE A 164 3.88 -10.33 4.10
N ILE A 165 4.34 -11.17 3.18
CA ILE A 165 5.76 -11.44 2.95
C ILE A 165 6.31 -10.39 1.97
N SER A 166 7.51 -9.89 2.23
CA SER A 166 8.23 -9.00 1.32
C SER A 166 9.49 -9.67 0.76
N LEU A 167 9.83 -9.34 -0.49
CA LEU A 167 11.05 -9.79 -1.15
C LEU A 167 11.78 -8.57 -1.73
N SER A 168 13.09 -8.47 -1.46
CA SER A 168 13.91 -7.41 -2.05
C SER A 168 14.26 -7.78 -3.50
N LEU A 169 13.75 -6.99 -4.45
CA LEU A 169 14.03 -7.15 -5.88
C LEU A 169 15.34 -6.47 -6.31
N GLY A 170 15.84 -5.51 -5.52
CA GLY A 170 17.03 -4.74 -5.83
C GLY A 170 17.17 -3.49 -4.98
N ARG A 171 18.22 -2.71 -5.27
CA ARG A 171 18.48 -1.40 -4.65
C ARG A 171 18.56 -0.34 -5.74
N GLU A 172 17.99 0.82 -5.45
CA GLU A 172 17.97 1.96 -6.36
C GLU A 172 18.70 3.14 -5.73
N ARG A 173 19.38 3.95 -6.55
CA ARG A 173 20.03 5.19 -6.10
C ARG A 173 19.24 6.38 -6.62
N PHE A 174 18.70 7.16 -5.69
CA PHE A 174 18.10 8.45 -5.99
C PHE A 174 19.18 9.52 -6.05
N LEU A 175 19.13 10.34 -7.10
CA LEU A 175 19.99 11.50 -7.25
C LEU A 175 19.17 12.77 -7.03
N PRO A 176 19.63 13.68 -6.17
CA PRO A 176 19.04 15.00 -6.07
C PRO A 176 19.40 15.80 -7.34
N ILE A 177 18.38 16.44 -7.90
CA ILE A 177 18.51 17.23 -9.13
C ILE A 177 18.04 18.65 -8.87
N SER A 178 18.77 19.59 -9.46
CA SER A 178 18.39 21.00 -9.49
C SER A 178 18.35 21.51 -10.92
N ALA A 179 17.45 22.46 -11.17
CA ALA A 179 17.47 23.22 -12.40
C ALA A 179 18.79 24.02 -12.49
N PRO A 180 19.37 24.15 -13.69
CA PRO A 180 20.52 25.02 -13.87
C PRO A 180 20.08 26.49 -13.92
N THR A 181 20.84 27.33 -13.25
CA THR A 181 20.81 28.80 -13.42
C THR A 181 21.25 29.20 -14.83
N SER A 182 21.05 30.47 -15.19
CA SER A 182 21.54 31.05 -16.46
C SER A 182 23.05 30.89 -16.68
N LEU A 183 23.82 30.70 -15.59
CA LEU A 183 25.27 30.46 -15.60
C LEU A 183 25.65 28.96 -15.61
N GLY A 184 24.68 28.06 -15.77
CA GLY A 184 24.92 26.61 -15.82
C GLY A 184 25.26 25.94 -14.49
N LYS A 185 25.18 26.69 -13.37
CA LYS A 185 25.32 26.18 -12.00
C LYS A 185 23.98 25.70 -11.44
N PRO A 186 23.93 24.70 -10.54
CA PRO A 186 22.68 24.26 -9.95
C PRO A 186 22.05 25.39 -9.12
N GLU A 187 20.74 25.57 -9.25
CA GLU A 187 19.94 26.53 -8.47
C GLU A 187 19.92 26.20 -6.97
N PHE A 188 20.02 24.91 -6.63
CA PHE A 188 20.08 24.39 -5.26
C PHE A 188 21.30 23.48 -5.13
N ALA A 189 22.20 23.74 -4.18
CA ALA A 189 23.36 22.90 -3.91
C ALA A 189 23.22 22.13 -2.59
N LEU A 190 23.86 20.97 -2.50
CA LEU A 190 24.00 20.21 -1.26
C LEU A 190 25.41 20.39 -0.66
N PRO A 191 25.56 20.46 0.67
CA PRO A 191 24.48 20.45 1.69
C PRO A 191 23.65 21.74 1.65
N GLY A 192 22.32 21.59 1.71
CA GLY A 192 21.38 22.70 1.63
C GLY A 192 21.45 23.63 2.84
N LYS A 193 21.01 24.88 2.68
CA LYS A 193 20.82 25.82 3.80
C LYS A 193 19.39 25.67 4.33
N SER A 194 19.20 25.62 5.66
CA SER A 194 17.86 25.63 6.27
C SER A 194 17.18 26.98 6.02
N ASN A 195 16.49 27.11 4.89
CA ASN A 195 15.65 28.26 4.59
C ASN A 195 14.22 27.77 4.28
N PRO A 196 13.19 28.15 5.07
CA PRO A 196 11.83 27.63 4.94
C PRO A 196 11.09 28.03 3.65
N SER A 197 11.66 28.93 2.84
CA SER A 197 11.06 29.42 1.58
C SER A 197 11.46 28.64 0.32
N HIS A 198 12.29 27.59 0.44
CA HIS A 198 12.82 26.86 -0.71
C HIS A 198 12.20 25.46 -0.83
N SER A 199 11.63 25.14 -1.99
CA SER A 199 11.20 23.77 -2.31
C SER A 199 12.44 22.87 -2.40
N PRO A 200 12.45 21.67 -1.78
CA PRO A 200 13.59 20.79 -1.80
C PRO A 200 13.90 20.28 -3.22
N PRO A 201 15.17 19.95 -3.53
CA PRO A 201 15.54 19.39 -4.82
C PRO A 201 14.76 18.09 -5.10
N CYS A 202 14.25 17.95 -6.32
CA CYS A 202 13.53 16.76 -6.74
C CYS A 202 14.49 15.56 -6.84
N LEU A 203 14.10 14.43 -6.25
CA LEU A 203 14.85 13.18 -6.37
C LEU A 203 14.44 12.44 -7.65
N TYR A 204 15.42 12.09 -8.48
CA TYR A 204 15.20 11.32 -9.69
C TYR A 204 16.03 10.04 -9.70
N ARG A 205 15.55 9.05 -10.46
CA ARG A 205 16.26 7.80 -10.72
C ARG A 205 17.40 8.06 -11.70
N ARG A 206 18.58 7.47 -11.45
CA ARG A 206 19.79 7.71 -12.24
C ARG A 206 19.65 7.36 -13.73
N ASP A 207 18.84 6.37 -14.05
CA ASP A 207 18.63 5.87 -15.41
C ASP A 207 17.52 6.62 -16.19
N VAL A 208 16.58 7.27 -15.50
CA VAL A 208 15.53 8.11 -16.12
C VAL A 208 16.14 9.37 -16.74
N LEU A 209 17.29 9.81 -16.23
CA LEU A 209 18.06 10.94 -16.77
C LEU A 209 18.54 10.72 -18.21
N GLY A 210 18.55 9.47 -18.71
CA GLY A 210 19.00 9.12 -20.06
C GLY A 210 17.90 8.87 -21.09
N GLN A 211 16.62 8.74 -20.71
CA GLN A 211 15.56 8.28 -21.64
C GLN A 211 14.34 9.21 -21.77
N GLY A 212 14.34 10.38 -21.14
CA GLY A 212 13.14 11.22 -21.11
C GLY A 212 13.44 12.69 -20.90
N GLY A 213 14.14 13.33 -21.84
CA GLY A 213 14.13 14.78 -21.98
C GLY A 213 12.77 15.30 -22.45
N ARG A 214 11.68 15.01 -21.72
CA ARG A 214 10.45 15.78 -21.87
C ARG A 214 10.64 17.09 -21.13
N ARG A 215 11.02 18.10 -21.93
CA ARG A 215 11.06 19.52 -21.60
C ARG A 215 9.81 19.87 -20.79
N GLY A 216 9.98 20.10 -19.49
CA GLY A 216 8.97 20.78 -18.69
C GLY A 216 8.84 22.19 -19.24
N THR A 217 7.79 22.43 -20.02
CA THR A 217 7.40 23.77 -20.46
C THR A 217 6.83 24.53 -19.27
N GLN A 218 7.63 25.39 -18.65
CA GLN A 218 7.08 26.65 -18.11
C GLN A 218 6.91 27.63 -19.28
N PRO A 219 5.88 28.50 -19.24
CA PRO A 219 5.65 29.47 -20.30
C PRO A 219 6.75 30.54 -20.23
N GLY A 220 7.65 30.54 -21.21
CA GLY A 220 8.69 31.56 -21.37
C GLY A 220 10.05 31.21 -20.75
N GLY A 221 10.76 30.21 -21.27
CA GLY A 221 12.15 29.96 -20.90
C GLY A 221 12.78 28.78 -21.65
N ARG A 222 13.98 28.98 -22.21
CA ARG A 222 14.69 28.01 -23.07
C ARG A 222 14.86 26.63 -22.43
N SER A 223 14.88 25.59 -23.26
CA SER A 223 15.13 24.20 -22.82
C SER A 223 16.55 24.05 -22.28
N VAL A 224 16.70 23.84 -20.97
CA VAL A 224 17.99 23.49 -20.36
C VAL A 224 17.86 22.15 -19.65
N SER A 225 18.84 21.27 -19.87
CA SER A 225 18.85 19.92 -19.31
C SER A 225 19.23 19.94 -17.82
N PRO A 226 18.53 19.20 -16.94
CA PRO A 226 18.86 19.12 -15.53
C PRO A 226 20.25 18.54 -15.28
N ARG A 227 20.97 19.03 -14.26
CA ARG A 227 22.31 18.54 -13.86
C ARG A 227 22.29 17.88 -12.48
N PRO A 228 23.08 16.80 -12.26
CA PRO A 228 23.30 16.23 -10.94
C PRO A 228 23.99 17.24 -10.00
N LEU A 229 23.70 17.16 -8.70
CA LEU A 229 24.30 18.01 -7.66
C LEU A 229 25.69 17.56 -7.16
N LEU A 230 26.48 16.88 -8.00
CA LEU A 230 27.82 16.40 -7.65
C LEU A 230 28.86 17.51 -7.73
#